data_AF-A0A0G1YNW0-F1
#
_entry.id   AF-A0A0G1YNW0-F1
#
_cell.length_a   1.000
_cell.length_b   1.000
_cell.length_c   1.000
_cell.angle_alpha   90.00
_cell.angle_beta   90.00
_cell.angle_gamma   90.00
#
_symmetry.space_group_name_H-M   'P 1'
#
loop_
_entity.id
_entity.type
_entity.pdbx_description
1 polymer ?
#
loop_
_entity_poly.entity_id
_entity_poly.type
_entity_poly.pdbx_seq_one_letter_code
_entity_poly.pdbx_strand_id
1 'polypeptide(L)'
;MALSTSQTLKRILPVLLIVGIAIYVYVTVVGGDQEVPPNNQNVTTNTQNTNAANTNDVGGGAPVTSFDECVTAGYPVTESYPRQCSIPGQETFTEDIGNELEKQNLIRIDQPRPNEKICSPLAISGQAVGTWFFEATFPVVLLDAEGNEIASTVAQAKGDWMTTDFVQFESTLILPDGLSGSGTLLLKKDNPSGISSNDDLLRVPVNFVCLLM
;
A
#
# COMPACT_ATOMS: atom_id res chain seq x y z
N MET A 1 -20.14 51.82 -9.97
CA MET A 1 -19.75 52.60 -8.78
C MET A 1 -18.31 52.25 -8.41
N ALA A 2 -17.34 53.07 -8.82
CA ALA A 2 -15.95 52.87 -8.45
C ALA A 2 -15.74 53.38 -7.01
N LEU A 3 -15.40 52.50 -6.07
CA LEU A 3 -15.00 52.91 -4.72
C LEU A 3 -13.66 53.66 -4.84
N SER A 4 -13.55 54.82 -4.19
CA SER A 4 -12.33 55.62 -4.20
C SER A 4 -11.19 54.85 -3.55
N THR A 5 -9.97 55.06 -4.06
CA THR A 5 -8.72 54.40 -3.63
C THR A 5 -8.50 54.43 -2.10
N SER A 6 -9.07 55.44 -1.42
CA SER A 6 -9.06 55.61 0.04
C SER A 6 -9.90 54.56 0.79
N GLN A 7 -11.02 54.11 0.23
CA GLN A 7 -11.88 53.09 0.85
C GLN A 7 -11.29 51.67 0.72
N THR A 8 -10.62 51.38 -0.38
CA THR A 8 -9.95 50.09 -0.62
C THR A 8 -8.76 49.91 0.32
N LEU A 9 -7.97 50.98 0.54
CA LEU A 9 -6.81 50.96 1.44
C LEU A 9 -7.22 50.72 2.91
N LYS A 10 -8.34 51.32 3.36
CA LYS A 10 -8.87 51.12 4.72
C LYS A 10 -9.37 49.70 5.00
N ARG A 11 -9.70 48.92 3.97
CA ARG A 11 -10.15 47.52 4.12
C ARG A 11 -9.00 46.51 4.07
N ILE A 12 -7.93 46.81 3.34
CA ILE A 12 -6.80 45.90 3.15
C ILE A 12 -5.77 46.00 4.27
N LEU A 13 -5.55 47.21 4.83
CA LEU A 13 -4.55 47.43 5.88
C LEU A 13 -4.71 46.53 7.13
N PRO A 14 -5.92 46.32 7.71
CA PRO A 14 -6.05 45.42 8.85
C PRO A 14 -5.81 43.94 8.49
N VAL A 15 -6.14 43.51 7.27
CA VAL A 15 -5.92 42.14 6.80
C VAL A 15 -4.42 41.85 6.65
N LEU A 16 -3.65 42.77 6.08
CA LEU A 16 -2.20 42.62 5.96
C LEU A 16 -1.51 42.59 7.32
N LEU A 17 -2.01 43.35 8.29
CA LEU A 17 -1.48 43.36 9.65
C LEU A 17 -1.73 42.02 10.37
N ILE A 18 -2.93 41.45 10.22
CA ILE A 18 -3.27 40.12 10.76
C ILE A 18 -2.41 39.02 10.10
N VAL A 19 -2.24 39.04 8.78
CA VAL A 19 -1.41 38.07 8.06
C VAL A 19 0.06 38.18 8.49
N GLY A 20 0.58 39.41 8.64
CA GLY A 20 1.94 39.63 9.14
C GLY A 20 2.15 39.09 10.56
N ILE A 21 1.18 39.30 11.47
CA ILE A 21 1.23 38.75 12.83
C ILE A 21 1.18 37.23 12.81
N ALA A 22 0.30 36.62 12.00
CA ALA A 22 0.20 35.17 11.89
C ALA A 22 1.50 34.53 11.37
N ILE A 23 2.15 35.15 10.38
CA ILE A 23 3.45 34.70 9.86
C ILE A 23 4.54 34.85 10.92
N TYR A 24 4.57 35.98 11.64
CA TYR A 24 5.55 36.20 12.72
C TYR A 24 5.40 35.15 13.84
N VAL A 25 4.17 34.85 14.26
CA VAL A 25 3.88 33.80 15.25
C VAL A 25 4.28 32.42 14.72
N TYR A 26 4.01 32.12 13.45
CA TYR A 26 4.42 30.85 12.86
C TYR A 26 5.94 30.67 12.88
N VAL A 27 6.69 31.70 12.51
CA VAL A 27 8.16 31.66 12.50
C VAL A 27 8.73 31.52 13.92
N THR A 28 8.18 32.21 14.92
CA THR A 28 8.68 32.12 16.30
C THR A 28 8.29 30.82 17.02
N VAL A 29 7.19 30.18 16.63
CA VAL A 29 6.71 28.94 17.27
C VAL A 29 7.29 27.68 16.61
N VAL A 30 7.55 27.70 15.29
CA VAL A 30 7.95 26.50 14.53
C VAL A 30 9.45 26.47 14.21
N GLY A 31 10.16 27.61 14.25
CA GLY A 31 11.59 27.70 13.94
C GLY A 31 12.53 27.33 15.08
N GLY A 32 12.32 26.20 15.76
CA GLY A 32 13.23 25.67 16.76
C GLY A 32 14.38 24.86 16.14
N ASP A 33 15.61 25.27 16.39
CA ASP A 33 16.84 24.67 15.88
C ASP A 33 17.10 23.27 16.49
N GLN A 34 17.40 22.26 15.66
CA GLN A 34 17.96 21.00 16.12
C GLN A 34 19.45 21.20 16.48
N GLU A 35 19.78 21.18 17.78
CA GLU A 35 21.16 21.02 18.25
C GLU A 35 21.73 19.67 17.79
N VAL A 36 22.76 19.73 16.95
CA VAL A 36 23.61 18.58 16.61
C VAL A 36 24.66 18.41 17.71
N PRO A 37 24.74 17.27 18.41
CA PRO A 37 25.77 17.04 19.42
C PRO A 37 27.16 16.86 18.78
N PRO A 38 28.25 17.24 19.47
CA PRO A 38 29.61 17.12 18.94
C PRO A 38 30.08 15.67 18.95
N ASN A 39 30.47 15.13 17.79
CA ASN A 39 31.20 13.87 17.72
C ASN A 39 32.70 14.11 17.98
N ASN A 40 33.20 13.56 19.09
CA ASN A 40 34.63 13.55 19.39
C ASN A 40 35.32 12.39 18.65
N GLN A 41 36.54 12.66 18.22
CA GLN A 41 37.38 11.72 17.48
C GLN A 41 37.88 10.60 18.38
N ASN A 42 38.11 9.41 17.80
CA ASN A 42 39.37 8.70 18.02
C ASN A 42 39.69 7.75 16.85
N VAL A 43 40.64 8.19 16.02
CA VAL A 43 41.46 7.35 15.17
C VAL A 43 42.34 6.49 16.08
N THR A 44 42.25 5.17 15.97
CA THR A 44 43.33 4.26 16.39
C THR A 44 43.52 3.17 15.35
N THR A 45 44.63 3.35 14.62
CA THR A 45 45.54 2.37 14.02
C THR A 45 45.21 0.88 14.14
N ASN A 46 45.17 0.23 12.97
CA ASN A 46 45.75 -1.07 12.64
C ASN A 46 45.88 -2.12 13.76
N THR A 47 45.18 -3.23 13.59
CA THR A 47 45.80 -4.54 13.81
C THR A 47 45.30 -5.50 12.73
N GLN A 48 46.19 -5.81 11.79
CA GLN A 48 46.10 -7.07 11.08
C GLN A 48 46.23 -8.17 12.13
N ASN A 49 45.18 -8.98 12.31
CA ASN A 49 45.33 -10.26 12.97
C ASN A 49 45.10 -11.35 11.93
N THR A 50 46.20 -12.00 11.56
CA THR A 50 46.24 -13.15 10.69
C THR A 50 46.07 -14.42 11.54
N ASN A 51 45.25 -15.34 11.03
CA ASN A 51 45.16 -16.77 11.37
C ASN A 51 44.42 -17.16 12.67
N ALA A 52 43.21 -17.73 12.53
CA ALA A 52 43.03 -19.19 12.51
C ALA A 52 41.53 -19.59 12.38
N ALA A 53 41.22 -20.20 11.23
CA ALA A 53 40.09 -21.06 10.88
C ALA A 53 38.96 -21.31 11.91
N ASN A 54 37.79 -20.75 11.63
CA ASN A 54 36.54 -21.50 11.73
C ASN A 54 35.91 -21.53 10.33
N THR A 55 35.88 -22.72 9.74
CA THR A 55 35.41 -22.98 8.37
C THR A 55 34.00 -23.52 8.46
N ASN A 56 33.04 -22.63 8.25
CA ASN A 56 31.65 -22.81 7.81
C ASN A 56 31.09 -21.39 7.65
N ASP A 57 30.51 -20.90 6.57
CA ASP A 57 30.14 -21.44 5.27
C ASP A 57 29.57 -20.23 4.48
N VAL A 58 29.96 -20.11 3.20
CA VAL A 58 29.48 -19.25 2.08
C VAL A 58 28.51 -18.09 2.43
N GLY A 59 28.76 -16.81 2.16
CA GLY A 59 29.32 -16.17 0.96
C GLY A 59 28.71 -14.76 0.85
N GLY A 60 29.40 -13.85 0.17
CA GLY A 60 28.93 -12.47 -0.07
C GLY A 60 27.74 -12.42 -1.03
N GLY A 61 26.57 -12.83 -0.56
CA GLY A 61 25.27 -12.57 -1.18
C GLY A 61 24.79 -11.16 -0.82
N ALA A 62 24.09 -10.50 -1.75
CA ALA A 62 23.42 -9.24 -1.48
C ALA A 62 22.53 -9.36 -0.22
N PRO A 63 22.36 -8.28 0.57
CA PRO A 63 21.50 -8.33 1.74
C PRO A 63 20.08 -8.68 1.32
N VAL A 64 19.47 -9.66 1.98
CA VAL A 64 18.04 -9.96 1.81
C VAL A 64 17.22 -8.82 2.43
N THR A 65 16.32 -8.24 1.65
CA THR A 65 15.52 -7.06 2.03
C THR A 65 14.02 -7.28 1.89
N SER A 66 13.58 -8.43 1.38
CA SER A 66 12.16 -8.74 1.17
C SER A 66 11.82 -10.19 1.51
N PHE A 67 10.52 -10.46 1.68
CA PHE A 67 10.01 -11.82 1.84
C PHE A 67 10.39 -12.71 0.66
N ASP A 68 10.21 -12.24 -0.58
CA ASP A 68 10.52 -13.02 -1.78
C ASP A 68 12.00 -13.36 -1.90
N GLU A 69 12.90 -12.44 -1.54
CA GLU A 69 14.34 -12.69 -1.47
C GLU A 69 14.68 -13.72 -0.38
N CYS A 70 14.04 -13.64 0.78
CA CYS A 70 14.22 -14.59 1.87
C CYS A 70 13.80 -16.01 1.43
N VAL A 71 12.65 -16.14 0.78
CA VAL A 71 12.16 -17.42 0.24
C VAL A 71 13.09 -17.94 -0.88
N THR A 72 13.51 -17.07 -1.80
CA THR A 72 14.39 -17.43 -2.92
C THR A 72 15.76 -17.88 -2.44
N ALA A 73 16.25 -17.31 -1.34
CA ALA A 73 17.49 -17.73 -0.68
C ALA A 73 17.37 -19.06 0.09
N GLY A 74 16.17 -19.65 0.17
CA GLY A 74 15.95 -20.97 0.77
C GLY A 74 15.81 -20.97 2.29
N TYR A 75 15.56 -19.82 2.91
CA TYR A 75 15.30 -19.72 4.34
C TYR A 75 13.94 -20.32 4.73
N PRO A 76 13.78 -20.79 5.98
CA PRO A 76 12.54 -21.40 6.43
C PRO A 76 11.37 -20.41 6.43
N VAL A 77 10.23 -20.88 5.91
CA VAL A 77 8.95 -20.16 5.92
C VAL A 77 8.02 -20.81 6.93
N THR A 78 7.40 -20.01 7.79
CA THR A 78 6.41 -20.48 8.77
C THR A 78 5.06 -20.73 8.10
N GLU A 79 4.34 -21.75 8.58
CA GLU A 79 2.96 -22.04 8.19
C GLU A 79 1.97 -21.11 8.92
N SER A 80 2.15 -19.80 8.73
CA SER A 80 1.28 -18.75 9.27
C SER A 80 0.58 -18.00 8.15
N TYR A 81 -0.47 -17.24 8.49
CA TYR A 81 -1.08 -16.26 7.60
C TYR A 81 -0.99 -14.85 8.21
N PRO A 82 -0.24 -13.91 7.60
CA PRO A 82 0.56 -14.07 6.37
C PRO A 82 1.76 -15.00 6.59
N ARG A 83 2.34 -15.51 5.50
CA ARG A 83 3.58 -16.29 5.59
C ARG A 83 4.70 -15.41 6.10
N GLN A 84 5.60 -15.99 6.90
CA GLN A 84 6.76 -15.29 7.41
C GLN A 84 8.02 -16.09 7.09
N CYS A 85 9.07 -15.42 6.68
CA CYS A 85 10.36 -16.02 6.34
C CYS A 85 11.43 -15.46 7.30
N SER A 86 12.15 -16.35 7.98
CA SER A 86 13.07 -15.96 9.06
C SER A 86 14.52 -16.33 8.71
N ILE A 87 15.42 -15.36 8.85
CA ILE A 87 16.86 -15.54 8.67
C ILE A 87 17.53 -15.58 10.06
N PRO A 88 18.37 -16.59 10.36
CA PRO A 88 19.10 -16.62 11.62
C PRO A 88 19.92 -15.36 11.86
N GLY A 89 19.64 -14.65 12.95
CA GLY A 89 20.36 -13.42 13.32
C GLY A 89 19.90 -12.14 12.61
N GLN A 90 18.81 -12.19 11.85
CA GLN A 90 18.16 -11.01 11.25
C GLN A 90 16.67 -10.96 11.58
N GLU A 91 16.01 -9.91 11.12
CA GLU A 91 14.57 -9.73 11.23
C GLU A 91 13.79 -10.77 10.39
N THR A 92 12.53 -10.96 10.75
CA THR A 92 11.62 -11.84 10.00
C THR A 92 10.88 -11.02 8.95
N PHE A 93 10.86 -11.51 7.72
CA PHE A 93 10.14 -10.90 6.61
C PHE A 93 8.73 -11.45 6.55
N THR A 94 7.73 -10.57 6.48
CA THR A 94 6.33 -10.95 6.35
C THR A 94 5.89 -10.76 4.90
N GLU A 95 5.16 -11.72 4.36
CA GLU A 95 4.55 -11.63 3.04
C GLU A 95 3.57 -10.44 2.96
N ASP A 96 3.65 -9.66 1.89
CA ASP A 96 2.66 -8.62 1.62
C ASP A 96 1.34 -9.24 1.15
N ILE A 97 0.28 -8.98 1.91
CA ILE A 97 -1.09 -9.42 1.61
C ILE A 97 -2.03 -8.22 1.40
N GLY A 98 -1.47 -7.03 1.14
CA GLY A 98 -2.21 -5.79 1.06
C GLY A 98 -2.82 -5.40 2.41
N ASN A 99 -4.13 -5.16 2.44
CA ASN A 99 -4.86 -4.85 3.68
C ASN A 99 -5.93 -5.89 4.02
N GLU A 100 -5.78 -7.13 3.56
CA GLU A 100 -6.81 -8.16 3.74
C GLU A 100 -7.22 -8.36 5.20
N LEU A 101 -6.27 -8.44 6.13
CA LEU A 101 -6.58 -8.63 7.56
C LEU A 101 -7.30 -7.43 8.18
N GLU A 102 -7.03 -6.21 7.69
CA GLU A 102 -7.76 -5.01 8.12
C GLU A 102 -9.23 -5.05 7.66
N LYS A 103 -9.50 -5.76 6.57
CA LYS A 103 -10.80 -5.82 5.90
C LYS A 103 -11.58 -7.11 6.15
N GLN A 104 -11.02 -8.10 6.85
CA GLN A 104 -11.60 -9.43 7.05
C GLN A 104 -13.03 -9.46 7.61
N ASN A 105 -13.48 -8.41 8.29
CA ASN A 105 -14.82 -8.29 8.86
C ASN A 105 -15.82 -7.57 7.93
N LEU A 106 -15.35 -7.04 6.80
CA LEU A 106 -16.13 -6.25 5.85
C LEU A 106 -16.16 -6.90 4.46
N ILE A 107 -15.00 -7.40 4.01
CA ILE A 107 -14.85 -8.07 2.71
C ILE A 107 -13.75 -9.13 2.81
N ARG A 108 -13.96 -10.24 2.11
CA ARG A 108 -13.04 -11.36 2.00
C ARG A 108 -12.94 -11.74 0.53
N ILE A 109 -11.72 -11.96 0.05
CA ILE A 109 -11.48 -12.43 -1.30
C ILE A 109 -11.13 -13.92 -1.26
N ASP A 110 -11.83 -14.73 -2.04
CA ASP A 110 -11.55 -16.15 -2.17
C ASP A 110 -10.59 -16.38 -3.34
N GLN A 111 -10.78 -15.64 -4.44
CA GLN A 111 -9.90 -15.67 -5.62
C GLN A 111 -9.82 -14.29 -6.28
N PRO A 112 -8.63 -13.85 -6.75
CA PRO A 112 -7.31 -14.42 -6.45
C PRO A 112 -6.90 -14.19 -4.99
N ARG A 113 -6.04 -15.07 -4.47
CA ARG A 113 -5.35 -14.85 -3.19
C ARG A 113 -4.17 -13.89 -3.38
N PRO A 114 -3.69 -13.22 -2.31
CA PRO A 114 -2.51 -12.37 -2.42
C PRO A 114 -1.31 -13.09 -3.03
N ASN A 115 -0.58 -12.37 -3.89
CA ASN A 115 0.57 -12.80 -4.67
C ASN A 115 0.29 -13.94 -5.66
N GLU A 116 -0.98 -14.31 -5.86
CA GLU A 116 -1.35 -15.32 -6.87
C GLU A 116 -0.97 -14.85 -8.28
N LYS A 117 -0.57 -15.82 -9.11
CA LYS A 117 -0.28 -15.61 -10.51
C LYS A 117 -1.59 -15.52 -11.29
N ILE A 118 -1.83 -14.40 -11.95
CA ILE A 118 -3.07 -14.13 -12.67
C ILE A 118 -2.84 -14.05 -14.19
N CYS A 119 -3.87 -14.44 -14.95
CA CYS A 119 -3.93 -14.35 -16.41
C CYS A 119 -5.37 -14.03 -16.86
N SER A 120 -5.53 -13.67 -18.13
CA SER A 120 -6.84 -13.38 -18.74
C SER A 120 -7.54 -14.68 -19.16
N PRO A 121 -8.86 -14.85 -18.93
CA PRO A 121 -9.72 -14.03 -18.07
C PRO A 121 -9.48 -14.35 -16.58
N LEU A 122 -9.45 -13.30 -15.75
CA LEU A 122 -9.29 -13.45 -14.30
C LEU A 122 -10.67 -13.59 -13.64
N ALA A 123 -10.90 -14.75 -13.02
CA ALA A 123 -12.03 -14.95 -12.13
C ALA A 123 -11.77 -14.28 -10.77
N ILE A 124 -12.75 -13.53 -10.28
CA ILE A 124 -12.68 -12.82 -9.01
C ILE A 124 -13.90 -13.23 -8.20
N SER A 125 -13.68 -13.73 -6.98
CA SER A 125 -14.77 -14.18 -6.11
C SER A 125 -14.45 -13.94 -4.65
N GLY A 126 -15.49 -13.88 -3.83
CA GLY A 126 -15.37 -13.65 -2.40
C GLY A 126 -16.70 -13.29 -1.79
N GLN A 127 -16.65 -12.63 -0.63
CA GLN A 127 -17.84 -12.23 0.11
C GLN A 127 -17.65 -10.84 0.71
N ALA A 128 -18.69 -10.01 0.71
CA ALA A 128 -18.68 -8.71 1.36
C ALA A 128 -19.98 -8.45 2.12
N VAL A 129 -19.94 -7.59 3.13
CA VAL A 129 -21.15 -7.13 3.83
C VAL A 129 -21.93 -6.14 2.95
N GLY A 130 -23.22 -5.97 3.22
CA GLY A 130 -24.11 -5.16 2.38
C GLY A 130 -23.65 -3.72 2.11
N THR A 131 -22.92 -3.10 3.06
CA THR A 131 -22.42 -1.72 2.91
C THR A 131 -21.36 -1.56 1.83
N TRP A 132 -20.80 -2.65 1.30
CA TRP A 132 -19.87 -2.62 0.18
C TRP A 132 -20.57 -2.43 -1.17
N PHE A 133 -21.84 -2.79 -1.27
CA PHE A 133 -22.60 -2.79 -2.51
C PHE A 133 -23.45 -1.53 -2.65
N PHE A 134 -23.63 -1.10 -3.89
CA PHE A 134 -24.74 -0.25 -4.31
C PHE A 134 -25.35 -0.86 -5.58
N GLU A 135 -26.67 -0.94 -5.62
CA GLU A 135 -27.40 -1.65 -6.68
C GLU A 135 -26.89 -3.09 -6.90
N ALA A 136 -26.53 -3.79 -5.82
CA ALA A 136 -25.97 -5.14 -5.81
C ALA A 136 -24.57 -5.28 -6.46
N THR A 137 -23.88 -4.18 -6.72
CA THR A 137 -22.56 -4.19 -7.38
C THR A 137 -21.53 -3.33 -6.65
N PHE A 138 -20.25 -3.54 -6.97
CA PHE A 138 -19.18 -2.61 -6.62
C PHE A 138 -18.01 -2.68 -7.63
N PRO A 139 -17.18 -1.61 -7.75
CA PRO A 139 -16.09 -1.57 -8.72
C PRO A 139 -14.90 -2.45 -8.35
N VAL A 140 -14.27 -3.05 -9.36
CA VAL A 140 -12.99 -3.75 -9.25
C VAL A 140 -12.00 -3.20 -10.28
N VAL A 141 -10.80 -2.86 -9.84
CA VAL A 141 -9.77 -2.20 -10.66
C VAL A 141 -8.44 -2.93 -10.50
N LEU A 142 -7.75 -3.20 -11.59
CA LEU A 142 -6.41 -3.76 -11.60
C LEU A 142 -5.40 -2.67 -11.95
N LEU A 143 -4.40 -2.50 -11.09
CA LEU A 143 -3.30 -1.57 -11.28
C LEU A 143 -1.98 -2.29 -11.60
N ASP A 144 -1.11 -1.64 -12.37
CA ASP A 144 0.31 -2.02 -12.50
C ASP A 144 1.13 -1.63 -11.24
N ALA A 145 2.44 -1.90 -11.28
CA ALA A 145 3.36 -1.58 -10.18
C ALA A 145 3.54 -0.06 -9.98
N GLU A 146 3.34 0.74 -11.02
CA GLU A 146 3.41 2.20 -11.00
C GLU A 146 2.09 2.86 -10.55
N GLY A 147 1.02 2.08 -10.38
CA GLY A 147 -0.30 2.53 -9.96
C GLY A 147 -1.22 2.99 -11.10
N ASN A 148 -0.88 2.71 -12.36
CA ASN A 148 -1.75 2.97 -13.50
C ASN A 148 -2.80 1.87 -13.65
N GLU A 149 -4.02 2.25 -14.05
CA GLU A 149 -5.09 1.30 -14.32
C GLU A 149 -4.81 0.49 -15.60
N ILE A 150 -4.76 -0.83 -15.46
CA ILE A 150 -4.64 -1.80 -16.56
C ILE A 150 -6.03 -2.16 -17.09
N ALA A 151 -6.95 -2.49 -16.19
CA ALA A 151 -8.29 -2.95 -16.51
C ALA A 151 -9.24 -2.76 -15.32
N SER A 152 -10.54 -2.67 -15.59
CA SER A 152 -11.58 -2.60 -14.57
C SER A 152 -12.84 -3.37 -14.97
N THR A 153 -13.61 -3.75 -13.96
CA THR A 153 -14.88 -4.48 -14.07
C THR A 153 -15.77 -4.18 -12.87
N VAL A 154 -16.94 -4.80 -12.78
CA VAL A 154 -17.82 -4.74 -11.62
C VAL A 154 -18.00 -6.13 -11.01
N ALA A 155 -17.96 -6.22 -9.68
CA ALA A 155 -18.36 -7.41 -8.96
C ALA A 155 -19.85 -7.36 -8.67
N GLN A 156 -20.52 -8.50 -8.85
CA GLN A 156 -21.96 -8.64 -8.70
C GLN A 156 -22.27 -9.54 -7.51
N ALA A 157 -23.12 -9.06 -6.59
CA ALA A 157 -23.67 -9.87 -5.51
C ALA A 157 -24.51 -11.04 -6.06
N LYS A 158 -24.42 -12.20 -5.41
CA LYS A 158 -25.14 -13.44 -5.79
C LYS A 158 -26.38 -13.72 -4.93
N GLY A 159 -26.78 -12.76 -4.11
CA GLY A 159 -27.95 -12.86 -3.25
C GLY A 159 -28.47 -11.48 -2.85
N ASP A 160 -29.36 -11.46 -1.87
CA ASP A 160 -29.81 -10.22 -1.26
C ASP A 160 -28.63 -9.52 -0.56
N TRP A 161 -28.32 -8.32 -1.01
CA TRP A 161 -27.17 -7.55 -0.56
C TRP A 161 -27.53 -6.54 0.53
N MET A 162 -28.82 -6.27 0.78
CA MET A 162 -29.25 -5.31 1.81
C MET A 162 -29.23 -5.95 3.20
N THR A 163 -28.10 -6.56 3.57
CA THR A 163 -27.93 -7.32 4.81
C THR A 163 -26.64 -6.93 5.54
N THR A 164 -26.59 -7.23 6.83
CA THR A 164 -25.35 -7.11 7.63
C THR A 164 -24.45 -8.33 7.53
N ASP A 165 -24.95 -9.41 6.93
CA ASP A 165 -24.23 -10.67 6.76
C ASP A 165 -23.35 -10.60 5.50
N PHE A 166 -22.44 -11.57 5.38
CA PHE A 166 -21.62 -11.71 4.20
C PHE A 166 -22.42 -12.24 3.01
N VAL A 167 -22.29 -11.56 1.88
CA VAL A 167 -22.94 -11.89 0.62
C VAL A 167 -21.87 -12.20 -0.41
N GLN A 168 -22.01 -13.34 -1.08
CA GLN A 168 -21.09 -13.76 -2.13
C GLN A 168 -21.12 -12.77 -3.30
N PHE A 169 -19.94 -12.49 -3.87
CA PHE A 169 -19.79 -11.74 -5.10
C PHE A 169 -18.94 -12.52 -6.10
N GLU A 170 -19.17 -12.25 -7.39
CA GLU A 170 -18.27 -12.71 -8.45
C GLU A 170 -18.05 -11.60 -9.47
N SER A 171 -16.90 -11.67 -10.14
CA SER A 171 -16.60 -10.89 -11.34
C SER A 171 -15.69 -11.68 -12.27
N THR A 172 -15.61 -11.21 -13.51
CA THR A 172 -14.59 -11.64 -14.47
C THR A 172 -13.94 -10.40 -15.05
N LEU A 173 -12.62 -10.35 -14.98
CA LEU A 173 -11.82 -9.25 -15.51
C LEU A 173 -11.04 -9.75 -16.73
N ILE A 174 -11.12 -9.00 -17.82
CA ILE A 174 -10.34 -9.26 -19.04
C ILE A 174 -9.08 -8.41 -18.98
N LEU A 175 -7.93 -9.07 -19.03
CA LEU A 175 -6.62 -8.42 -19.01
C LEU A 175 -6.07 -8.33 -20.44
N PRO A 176 -5.31 -7.28 -20.78
CA PRO A 176 -4.54 -7.24 -22.02
C PRO A 176 -3.43 -8.31 -22.03
N ASP A 177 -3.01 -8.70 -23.22
CA ASP A 177 -1.89 -9.63 -23.39
C ASP A 177 -0.55 -8.98 -23.05
N GLY A 178 0.46 -9.81 -22.77
CA GLY A 178 1.83 -9.35 -22.58
C GLY A 178 2.12 -8.66 -21.24
N LEU A 179 1.21 -8.76 -20.26
CA LEU A 179 1.48 -8.29 -18.90
C LEU A 179 2.57 -9.12 -18.23
N SER A 180 3.48 -8.44 -17.54
CA SER A 180 4.56 -9.03 -16.76
C SER A 180 4.84 -8.18 -15.53
N GLY A 181 5.35 -8.80 -14.47
CA GLY A 181 5.64 -8.12 -13.21
C GLY A 181 4.52 -8.28 -12.19
N SER A 182 4.37 -7.30 -11.32
CA SER A 182 3.38 -7.29 -10.24
C SER A 182 2.33 -6.21 -10.46
N GLY A 183 1.21 -6.37 -9.78
CA GLY A 183 0.13 -5.40 -9.75
C GLY A 183 -0.67 -5.46 -8.48
N THR A 184 -1.69 -4.63 -8.38
CA THR A 184 -2.63 -4.62 -7.26
C THR A 184 -4.06 -4.69 -7.77
N LEU A 185 -4.81 -5.69 -7.33
CA LEU A 185 -6.24 -5.76 -7.51
C LEU A 185 -6.93 -4.98 -6.38
N LEU A 186 -7.73 -3.99 -6.75
CA LEU A 186 -8.51 -3.14 -5.87
C LEU A 186 -9.98 -3.52 -5.96
N LEU A 187 -10.56 -4.00 -4.86
CA LEU A 187 -12.01 -4.09 -4.71
C LEU A 187 -12.43 -2.84 -3.95
N LYS A 188 -13.24 -1.99 -4.56
CA LYS A 188 -13.62 -0.69 -4.00
C LYS A 188 -15.04 -0.80 -3.49
N LYS A 189 -15.29 -0.37 -2.25
CA LYS A 189 -16.65 -0.17 -1.76
C LYS A 189 -17.35 0.85 -2.65
N ASP A 190 -18.56 0.56 -3.10
CA ASP A 190 -19.29 1.51 -3.92
C ASP A 190 -19.72 2.72 -3.07
N ASN A 191 -19.57 3.91 -3.63
CA ASN A 191 -19.81 5.18 -2.96
C ASN A 191 -20.46 6.18 -3.92
N PRO A 192 -21.76 6.02 -4.23
CA PRO A 192 -22.48 6.91 -5.14
C PRO A 192 -22.53 8.36 -4.65
N SER A 193 -22.28 8.60 -3.36
CA SER A 193 -22.23 9.96 -2.80
C SER A 193 -20.95 10.73 -3.17
N GLY A 194 -19.88 10.03 -3.54
CA GLY A 194 -18.56 10.62 -3.82
C GLY A 194 -17.86 11.26 -2.61
N ILE A 195 -18.38 11.08 -1.39
CA ILE A 195 -17.79 11.64 -0.18
C ILE A 195 -16.65 10.74 0.29
N SER A 196 -15.44 11.28 0.38
CA SER A 196 -14.22 10.51 0.72
C SER A 196 -14.29 9.75 2.04
N SER A 197 -15.03 10.23 3.04
CA SER A 197 -15.20 9.54 4.33
C SER A 197 -15.94 8.20 4.21
N ASN A 198 -16.63 7.97 3.09
CA ASN A 198 -17.36 6.73 2.82
C ASN A 198 -16.56 5.75 1.97
N ASP A 199 -15.42 6.18 1.42
CA ASP A 199 -14.55 5.35 0.60
C ASP A 199 -13.94 4.25 1.45
N ASP A 200 -13.94 3.04 0.90
CA ASP A 200 -13.14 1.95 1.42
C ASP A 200 -12.65 1.06 0.28
N LEU A 201 -11.55 0.35 0.50
CA LEU A 201 -11.01 -0.56 -0.49
C LEU A 201 -10.23 -1.72 0.14
N LEU A 202 -10.24 -2.84 -0.57
CA LEU A 202 -9.40 -4.00 -0.33
C LEU A 202 -8.34 -4.03 -1.42
N ARG A 203 -7.07 -4.07 -1.01
CA ARG A 203 -5.90 -4.22 -1.87
C ARG A 203 -5.43 -5.67 -1.80
N VAL A 204 -5.24 -6.27 -2.96
CA VAL A 204 -4.74 -7.63 -3.10
C VAL A 204 -3.55 -7.59 -4.06
N PRO A 205 -2.31 -7.76 -3.58
CA PRO A 205 -1.15 -7.83 -4.48
C PRO A 205 -1.27 -9.08 -5.35
N VAL A 206 -0.85 -8.99 -6.62
CA VAL A 206 -0.96 -10.07 -7.61
C VAL A 206 0.27 -10.07 -8.53
N ASN A 207 0.52 -11.19 -9.20
CA ASN A 207 1.63 -11.35 -10.14
C ASN A 207 1.11 -11.67 -11.54
N PHE A 208 1.56 -10.93 -12.56
CA PHE A 208 1.15 -11.16 -13.95
C PHE A 208 1.94 -12.32 -14.55
N VAL A 209 1.23 -13.39 -14.92
CA VAL A 209 1.83 -14.53 -15.63
C VAL A 209 0.88 -14.98 -16.73
N CYS A 210 0.74 -14.15 -17.76
CA CYS A 210 0.04 -14.52 -18.98
C CYS A 210 1.08 -15.09 -19.97
N LEU A 211 1.21 -16.41 -20.01
CA LEU A 211 1.96 -17.04 -21.10
C LEU A 211 1.20 -16.78 -22.40
N LEU A 212 1.88 -16.20 -23.39
CA LEU A 212 1.37 -16.15 -24.75
C LEU A 212 1.11 -17.60 -25.19
N MET A 213 -0.15 -18.00 -25.29
CA MET A 213 -0.56 -19.27 -25.89
C MET A 213 -0.66 -19.11 -27.41
#